data_AF-A0ABD5QX11-F1
#
_entry.id   AF-A0ABD5QX11-F1
#
_cell.length_a   1.000
_cell.length_b   1.000
_cell.length_c   1.000
_cell.angle_alpha   90.00
_cell.angle_beta   90.00
_cell.angle_gamma   90.00
#
_symmetry.space_group_name_H-M   'P 1'
#
loop_
_entity.id
_entity.type
_entity.pdbx_description
1 polymer ?
#
loop_
_entity_poly.entity_id
_entity_poly.type
_entity_poly.pdbx_seq_one_letter_code
_entity_poly.pdbx_strand_id
1 'polypeptide(L)' 'MSGDDTRSRANETRGNDDDGREWRFSVEDVGPDGVTEDTSTPENEPIEPGSIDAEHAVFVVLGVAIVVGVFVFGF' A
#
# COMPACT_ATOMS: atom_id res chain seq x y z
N MET A 1 4.07 2.56 -34.57
CA MET A 1 3.61 1.38 -33.81
C MET A 1 4.55 1.23 -32.62
N SER A 2 4.06 0.75 -31.48
CA SER A 2 4.78 0.54 -30.19
C SER A 2 4.52 1.61 -29.13
N GLY A 3 3.60 1.31 -28.22
CA GLY A 3 3.34 2.08 -27.00
C GLY A 3 2.22 1.49 -26.14
N ASP A 4 1.22 0.88 -26.77
CA ASP A 4 0.05 0.33 -26.08
C ASP A 4 0.24 -1.12 -25.60
N ASP A 5 1.16 -1.88 -26.20
CA ASP A 5 1.33 -3.31 -25.90
C ASP A 5 1.94 -3.59 -24.51
N THR A 6 2.69 -2.64 -23.92
CA THR A 6 3.39 -2.87 -22.65
C THR A 6 2.47 -2.79 -21.43
N ARG A 7 1.39 -1.98 -21.52
CA ARG A 7 0.40 -1.84 -20.44
C ARG A 7 -0.57 -3.01 -20.39
N SER A 8 -0.92 -3.58 -21.54
CA SER A 8 -1.77 -4.78 -21.62
C SER A 8 -1.17 -5.96 -20.86
N ARG A 9 0.15 -6.15 -20.98
CA ARG A 9 0.86 -7.29 -20.41
C ARG A 9 0.93 -7.36 -18.89
N ALA A 10 0.71 -6.24 -18.20
CA ALA A 10 0.72 -6.21 -16.74
C ALA A 10 -0.56 -6.82 -16.13
N ASN A 11 -1.65 -6.90 -16.91
CA ASN A 11 -2.93 -7.50 -16.52
C ASN A 11 -3.11 -8.93 -17.08
N GLU A 12 -2.06 -9.49 -17.70
CA GLU A 12 -2.10 -10.84 -18.25
C GLU A 12 -1.65 -11.83 -17.16
N THR A 13 -2.61 -12.35 -16.39
CA THR A 13 -2.40 -13.48 -15.49
C THR A 13 -2.07 -14.71 -16.34
N ARG A 14 -0.78 -15.05 -16.39
CA ARG A 14 -0.31 -16.28 -17.03
C ARG A 14 -0.95 -17.44 -16.27
N GLY A 15 -1.73 -18.25 -16.99
CA GLY A 15 -2.52 -19.33 -16.43
C GLY A 15 -1.71 -20.22 -15.50
N ASN A 16 -2.23 -20.33 -14.27
CA ASN A 16 -2.28 -21.52 -13.42
C ASN A 16 -1.11 -22.50 -13.57
N ASP A 17 0.05 -22.11 -13.04
CA ASP A 17 1.14 -23.01 -12.64
C ASP A 17 2.06 -22.23 -11.66
N ASP A 18 1.68 -22.08 -10.38
CA ASP A 18 2.67 -21.79 -9.34
C ASP A 18 2.36 -22.52 -8.03
N ASP A 19 3.27 -23.43 -7.71
CA ASP A 19 3.25 -24.34 -6.60
C ASP A 19 3.17 -23.64 -5.23
N GLY A 20 2.05 -23.86 -4.52
CA GLY A 20 2.05 -24.06 -3.06
C GLY A 20 2.22 -22.85 -2.15
N ARG A 21 2.20 -21.61 -2.69
CA ARG A 21 2.10 -20.37 -1.89
C ARG A 21 1.12 -19.39 -2.52
N GLU A 22 0.00 -19.89 -3.00
CA GLU A 22 -1.10 -19.03 -3.42
C GLU A 22 -1.61 -18.28 -2.19
N TRP A 23 -1.54 -16.95 -2.29
CA TRP A 23 -2.25 -16.06 -1.37
C TRP A 23 -3.70 -16.52 -1.28
N ARG A 24 -4.30 -16.46 -0.08
CA ARG A 24 -5.65 -17.02 0.14
C ARG A 24 -6.73 -16.43 -0.78
N PHE A 25 -6.47 -15.29 -1.42
CA PHE A 25 -7.38 -14.63 -2.34
C PHE A 25 -6.61 -14.09 -3.55
N SER A 26 -7.16 -14.25 -4.74
CA SER A 26 -6.66 -13.63 -5.98
C SER A 26 -7.07 -12.16 -6.02
N VAL A 27 -6.46 -11.36 -6.89
CA VAL A 27 -6.78 -9.91 -7.03
C VAL A 27 -8.23 -9.72 -7.49
N GLU A 28 -8.70 -10.63 -8.34
CA GLU A 28 -10.07 -10.68 -8.86
C GLU A 28 -11.10 -11.05 -7.78
N ASP A 29 -10.67 -11.71 -6.69
CA ASP A 29 -11.54 -12.17 -5.60
C ASP A 29 -11.82 -11.09 -4.55
N VAL A 30 -11.03 -10.01 -4.52
CA VAL A 30 -11.11 -8.89 -3.53
C VAL A 30 -11.49 -7.55 -4.16
N GLY A 31 -12.13 -7.58 -5.33
CA GLY A 31 -12.67 -6.39 -6.00
C GLY A 31 -13.96 -5.85 -5.38
N PRO A 32 -14.55 -4.78 -5.94
CA PRO A 32 -15.82 -4.23 -5.49
C PRO A 32 -16.97 -5.25 -5.48
N ASP A 33 -16.88 -6.26 -6.35
CA ASP A 33 -17.82 -7.39 -6.46
C ASP A 33 -17.25 -8.70 -5.88
N GLY A 34 -16.15 -8.63 -5.12
CA GLY A 34 -15.41 -9.77 -4.56
C GLY A 34 -16.09 -10.44 -3.36
N VAL A 35 -15.56 -11.59 -2.92
CA VAL A 35 -16.06 -12.31 -1.74
C VAL A 35 -15.70 -11.53 -0.48
N THR A 36 -16.59 -10.64 -0.06
CA THR A 36 -16.49 -9.95 1.22
C THR A 36 -17.17 -10.81 2.30
N GLU A 37 -16.44 -11.77 2.88
CA GLU A 37 -16.87 -12.41 4.13
C GLU A 37 -16.91 -11.35 5.24
N ASP A 38 -17.99 -10.57 5.35
CA ASP A 38 -18.33 -9.64 6.45
C ASP A 38 -17.10 -9.12 7.24
N THR A 39 -16.09 -8.62 6.52
CA THR A 39 -14.95 -7.96 7.13
C THR A 39 -15.47 -6.57 7.37
N SER A 40 -15.65 -6.20 8.63
CA SER A 40 -16.28 -4.97 9.11
C SER A 40 -15.65 -3.64 8.65
N THR A 41 -14.93 -3.61 7.52
CA THR A 41 -14.45 -2.43 6.83
C THR A 41 -15.65 -1.72 6.20
N PRO A 42 -16.10 -0.58 6.75
CA PRO A 42 -17.22 0.15 6.19
C PRO A 42 -16.81 0.71 4.82
N GLU A 43 -17.68 0.55 3.83
CA GLU A 43 -17.45 0.92 2.42
C GLU A 43 -17.18 2.42 2.21
N ASN A 44 -17.50 3.24 3.23
CA ASN A 44 -17.45 4.70 3.18
C ASN A 44 -16.73 5.34 4.37
N GLU A 45 -16.09 4.56 5.26
CA GLU A 45 -15.32 5.14 6.36
C GLU A 45 -13.83 5.06 5.99
N PRO A 46 -13.18 6.18 5.64
CA PRO A 46 -11.73 6.20 5.56
C PRO A 46 -11.16 5.68 6.88
N ILE A 47 -10.17 4.80 6.82
CA ILE A 47 -9.43 4.41 8.03
C ILE A 47 -8.77 5.67 8.60
N GLU A 48 -9.35 6.24 9.65
CA GLU A 48 -8.74 7.37 10.32
C GLU A 48 -7.40 6.91 10.91
N PRO A 49 -6.31 7.67 10.71
CA PRO A 49 -5.07 7.37 11.39
C PRO A 49 -5.32 7.45 12.90
N GLY A 50 -4.93 6.40 13.62
CA GLY A 50 -4.98 6.41 15.07
C GLY A 50 -4.13 7.52 15.68
N SER A 51 -4.33 7.79 16.96
CA SER A 51 -3.48 8.70 17.71
C SER A 51 -2.03 8.22 17.71
N ILE A 52 -1.08 9.14 17.54
CA ILE A 52 0.34 8.84 17.66
C ILE A 52 0.73 8.71 19.14
N ASP A 53 1.48 7.66 19.50
CA ASP A 53 2.09 7.57 20.83
C ASP A 53 3.24 8.56 20.96
N ALA A 54 3.56 8.94 22.20
CA ALA A 54 4.61 9.90 22.50
C ALA A 54 5.99 9.43 22.00
N GLU A 55 6.29 8.14 22.14
CA GLU A 55 7.54 7.50 21.70
C GLU A 55 7.74 7.66 20.19
N HIS A 56 6.67 7.42 19.41
CA HIS A 56 6.71 7.55 17.95
C HIS A 56 6.83 9.01 17.52
N ALA A 57 6.16 9.94 18.21
CA ALA A 57 6.25 11.36 17.93
C ALA A 57 7.68 11.92 18.09
N VAL A 58 8.45 11.40 19.06
CA VAL A 58 9.86 11.78 19.26
C VAL A 58 10.71 11.49 18.02
N PHE A 59 10.52 10.34 17.38
CA PHE A 59 11.28 9.98 16.18
C PHE A 59 10.96 10.91 15.00
N VAL A 60 9.70 11.30 14.83
CA VAL A 60 9.29 12.25 13.79
C VAL A 60 9.96 13.62 14.03
N VAL A 61 9.86 14.14 15.26
CA VAL A 61 10.47 15.43 15.65
C VAL A 61 11.98 15.38 15.45
N LEU A 62 12.65 14.29 15.84
CA LEU A 62 14.08 14.10 15.65
C LEU A 62 14.47 14.14 14.17
N GLY A 63 13.73 13.45 13.31
CA GLY A 63 13.95 13.45 11.86
C GLY A 63 13.83 14.86 11.27
N VAL A 64 12.78 15.59 11.64
CA VAL A 64 12.57 16.98 11.23
C VAL A 64 13.73 17.87 11.71
N ALA A 65 14.14 17.73 12.97
CA ALA A 65 15.24 18.51 13.53
C ALA A 65 16.57 18.25 12.81
N ILE A 66 16.87 17.00 12.44
CA ILE A 66 18.07 16.65 11.67
C ILE A 66 18.02 17.32 10.30
N VAL A 67 16.89 17.21 9.58
CA VAL A 67 16.73 17.80 8.24
C VAL A 67 16.90 19.32 8.31
N VAL A 68 16.23 19.98 9.25
CA VAL A 68 16.38 21.44 9.46
C VAL A 68 17.83 21.78 9.81
N GLY A 69 18.48 21.00 10.67
CA GLY A 69 19.90 21.17 11.01
C GLY A 69 20.81 21.11 9.79
N VAL A 70 20.59 20.15 8.88
CA VAL A 70 21.32 20.06 7.61
C VAL A 70 21.12 21.33 6.78
N PHE A 71 19.90 21.85 6.67
CA PHE A 71 19.64 23.08 5.91
C PHE A 71 20.27 24.33 6.54
N VAL A 72 20.32 24.41 7.87
CA VAL A 72 20.86 25.59 8.59
C VAL A 72 22.38 25.59 8.67
N PHE A 73 23.01 24.42 8.79
CA PHE A 73 24.45 24.30 9.08
C PHE A 73 25.27 23.61 7.97
N GLY A 74 24.62 23.09 6.93
CA GLY A 74 25.25 22.24 5.91
C GLY A 74 25.69 22.94 4.61
N PHE A 75 25.80 24.27 4.59
CA PHE A 75 26.30 25.06 3.45
C PHE A 75 27.66 25.71 3.74
#